data_AF-A0A7X3CVC1-F1
#
_entry.id   AF-A0A7X3CVC1-F1
#
_cell.length_a   1.000
_cell.length_b   1.000
_cell.length_c   1.000
_cell.angle_alpha   90.00
_cell.angle_beta   90.00
_cell.angle_gamma   90.00
#
_symmetry.space_group_name_H-M   'P 1'
#
loop_
_entity.id
_entity.type
_entity.pdbx_description
1 polymer ?
#
loop_
_entity_poly.entity_id
_entity_poly.type
_entity_poly.pdbx_seq_one_letter_code
_entity_poly.pdbx_strand_id
1 'polypeptide(L)'
;MLPVFSLMLLALAVSLDGFGVGVTYGLRKIRIPFLSVAIICCVSGLIILLSMQIGVWMSGYVHPNVAKDIGAFILMGIGVWALYQLFMQKKDEDPGLDSNDGEESVSAAGRSEASEAPPVAVTAKEIVYIELKRFGLVIQILRKPSIADMDRSGNISAYEATLLGLALSLDAFGAGIGAALIGFTPWLTAAVITLSSGIFLGFGLRIGFRYAEMKWVRRLSVLPGFVLIVMGIMKLL
;
A
#
# COMPACT_ATOMS: atom_id res chain seq x y z
N MET A 1 -32.67 -1.59 -8.90
CA MET A 1 -31.69 -1.71 -10.00
C MET A 1 -30.44 -0.84 -9.80
N LEU A 2 -30.54 0.34 -9.16
CA LEU A 2 -29.39 1.21 -8.80
C LEU A 2 -28.38 0.68 -7.76
N PRO A 3 -28.72 -0.11 -6.72
CA PRO A 3 -27.76 -0.40 -5.64
C PRO A 3 -26.63 -1.33 -6.09
N VAL A 4 -26.90 -2.26 -7.02
CA VAL A 4 -25.86 -3.14 -7.56
C VAL A 4 -24.87 -2.35 -8.42
N PHE A 5 -25.36 -1.40 -9.22
CA PHE A 5 -24.51 -0.52 -10.02
C PHE A 5 -23.60 0.35 -9.13
N SER A 6 -24.14 0.99 -8.10
CA SER A 6 -23.35 1.77 -7.15
C SER A 6 -22.34 0.93 -6.39
N LEU A 7 -22.70 -0.32 -6.03
CA LEU A 7 -21.80 -1.25 -5.37
C LEU A 7 -20.66 -1.70 -6.30
N MET A 8 -20.93 -1.96 -7.58
CA MET A 8 -19.89 -2.25 -8.56
C MET A 8 -18.97 -1.06 -8.78
N LEU A 9 -19.52 0.17 -8.81
CA LEU A 9 -18.75 1.39 -8.99
C LEU A 9 -17.85 1.66 -7.78
N LEU A 10 -18.35 1.42 -6.56
CA LEU A 10 -17.56 1.44 -5.33
C LEU A 10 -16.45 0.38 -5.35
N ALA A 11 -16.79 -0.86 -5.71
CA ALA A 11 -15.82 -1.95 -5.77
C ALA A 11 -14.71 -1.66 -6.77
N LEU A 12 -15.04 -1.10 -7.93
CA LEU A 12 -14.06 -0.69 -8.94
C LEU A 12 -13.20 0.47 -8.41
N ALA A 13 -13.82 1.50 -7.84
CA ALA A 13 -13.12 2.68 -7.33
C ALA A 13 -12.11 2.30 -6.24
N VAL A 14 -12.52 1.46 -5.29
CA VAL A 14 -11.62 0.94 -4.25
C VAL A 14 -10.53 0.08 -4.89
N SER A 15 -10.86 -0.92 -5.71
CA SER A 15 -9.87 -1.87 -6.30
C SER A 15 -8.81 -1.26 -7.23
N LEU A 16 -8.96 0.00 -7.62
CA LEU A 16 -8.04 0.68 -8.53
C LEU A 16 -6.65 0.89 -7.90
N ASP A 17 -6.60 0.96 -6.56
CA ASP A 17 -5.38 1.01 -5.76
C ASP A 17 -4.51 -0.26 -5.94
N GLY A 18 -5.13 -1.43 -5.85
CA GLY A 18 -4.54 -2.75 -5.96
C GLY A 18 -4.17 -3.09 -7.39
N PHE A 19 -4.91 -2.55 -8.36
CA PHE A 19 -4.49 -2.58 -9.74
C PHE A 19 -3.19 -1.80 -9.97
N GLY A 20 -3.10 -0.55 -9.48
CA GLY A 20 -1.89 0.26 -9.62
C GLY A 20 -0.68 -0.40 -8.97
N VAL A 21 -0.87 -0.95 -7.77
CA VAL A 21 0.15 -1.74 -7.06
C VAL A 21 0.53 -3.01 -7.82
N GLY A 22 -0.45 -3.74 -8.37
CA GLY A 22 -0.21 -4.92 -9.19
C GLY A 22 0.60 -4.59 -10.45
N VAL A 23 0.26 -3.51 -11.14
CA VAL A 23 1.00 -3.04 -12.33
C VAL A 23 2.42 -2.66 -11.94
N THR A 24 2.62 -1.87 -10.89
CA THR A 24 3.96 -1.43 -10.47
C THR A 24 4.85 -2.60 -10.04
N TYR A 25 4.35 -3.57 -9.28
CA TYR A 25 5.13 -4.78 -8.95
C TYR A 25 5.37 -5.67 -10.18
N GLY A 26 4.39 -5.83 -11.07
CA GLY A 26 4.54 -6.58 -12.30
C GLY A 26 5.59 -5.96 -13.24
N LEU A 27 5.64 -4.62 -13.34
CA LEU A 27 6.64 -3.88 -14.12
C LEU A 27 8.06 -4.07 -13.56
N ARG A 28 8.18 -4.16 -12.24
CA ARG A 28 9.44 -4.49 -11.56
C ARG A 28 9.83 -5.97 -11.62
N LYS A 29 9.00 -6.79 -12.29
CA LYS A 29 9.16 -8.25 -12.40
C LYS A 29 9.17 -8.98 -11.05
N ILE A 30 8.55 -8.41 -10.02
CA ILE A 30 8.41 -9.03 -8.70
C ILE A 30 7.25 -10.02 -8.74
N ARG A 31 7.51 -11.29 -8.42
CA ARG A 31 6.52 -12.36 -8.45
C ARG A 31 5.75 -12.40 -7.13
N ILE A 32 4.44 -12.20 -7.20
CA ILE A 32 3.55 -12.42 -6.05
C ILE A 32 3.00 -13.85 -6.19
N PRO A 33 3.43 -14.81 -5.36
CA PRO A 33 2.88 -16.16 -5.41
C PRO A 33 1.40 -16.14 -5.01
N PHE A 34 0.62 -17.12 -5.49
CA PHE A 34 -0.82 -17.18 -5.25
C PHE A 34 -1.19 -17.19 -3.76
N LEU A 35 -0.35 -17.79 -2.90
CA LEU A 35 -0.54 -17.76 -1.46
C LEU A 35 -0.46 -16.33 -0.91
N SER A 36 0.49 -15.52 -1.37
CA SER A 36 0.64 -14.12 -0.96
C SER A 36 -0.53 -13.26 -1.46
N VAL A 37 -1.03 -13.49 -2.68
CA VAL A 37 -2.26 -12.84 -3.16
C VAL A 37 -3.45 -13.20 -2.29
N ALA A 38 -3.61 -14.48 -1.92
CA ALA A 38 -4.68 -14.92 -1.04
C ALA A 38 -4.59 -14.27 0.36
N ILE A 39 -3.38 -14.12 0.91
CA ILE A 39 -3.14 -13.42 2.17
C ILE A 39 -3.54 -11.95 2.06
N ILE A 40 -3.11 -11.24 1.00
CA ILE A 40 -3.49 -9.84 0.75
C ILE A 40 -5.01 -9.70 0.73
N CYS A 41 -5.71 -10.52 -0.08
CA CYS A 41 -7.16 -10.50 -0.14
C CYS A 41 -7.82 -10.77 1.22
N CYS A 42 -7.31 -11.75 1.97
CA CYS A 42 -7.88 -12.11 3.26
C CYS A 42 -7.72 -10.97 4.29
N VAL A 43 -6.53 -10.35 4.34
CA VAL A 43 -6.23 -9.22 5.21
C VAL A 43 -7.08 -8.00 4.83
N SER A 44 -7.08 -7.61 3.55
CA SER A 44 -7.87 -6.46 3.08
C SER A 44 -9.37 -6.70 3.28
N GLY A 45 -9.87 -7.90 3.00
CA GLY A 45 -11.27 -8.24 3.21
C GLY A 45 -11.69 -8.23 4.67
N LEU A 46 -10.82 -8.71 5.57
CA LEU A 46 -11.05 -8.62 7.02
C LEU A 46 -11.13 -7.16 7.46
N ILE A 47 -10.26 -6.29 6.95
CA ILE A 47 -10.23 -4.88 7.31
C ILE A 47 -11.46 -4.14 6.78
N ILE A 48 -11.90 -4.44 5.56
CA ILE A 48 -13.15 -3.90 4.98
C ILE A 48 -14.37 -4.36 5.79
N LEU A 49 -14.41 -5.64 6.21
CA LEU A 49 -15.48 -6.15 7.06
C LEU A 49 -15.52 -5.43 8.42
N LEU A 50 -14.37 -5.29 9.08
CA LEU A 50 -14.28 -4.57 10.36
C LEU A 50 -14.67 -3.11 10.19
N SER A 51 -14.18 -2.45 9.14
CA SER A 51 -14.53 -1.08 8.77
C SER A 51 -16.05 -0.91 8.63
N MET A 52 -16.69 -1.77 7.84
CA MET A 52 -18.14 -1.74 7.65
C MET A 52 -18.88 -2.01 8.96
N GLN A 53 -18.38 -2.92 9.81
CA GLN A 53 -18.99 -3.20 11.11
C GLN A 53 -18.94 -1.98 12.03
N ILE A 54 -17.82 -1.24 12.03
CA ILE A 54 -17.68 0.04 12.73
C ILE A 54 -18.67 1.05 12.16
N GLY A 55 -18.80 1.15 10.84
CA GLY A 55 -19.74 2.06 10.18
C GLY A 55 -21.22 1.74 10.51
N VAL A 56 -21.60 0.47 10.57
CA VAL A 56 -22.95 0.05 11.00
C VAL A 56 -23.18 0.36 12.48
N TRP A 57 -22.17 0.15 13.32
CA TRP A 57 -22.27 0.51 14.73
C TRP A 57 -22.46 2.02 14.91
N MET A 58 -21.74 2.83 14.13
CA MET A 58 -21.90 4.28 14.09
C MET A 58 -23.27 4.72 13.57
N SER A 59 -23.81 4.06 12.54
CA SER A 59 -25.14 4.41 12.01
C SER A 59 -26.27 4.10 12.99
N GLY A 60 -26.04 3.23 13.98
CA GLY A 60 -26.99 2.96 15.07
C GLY A 60 -27.17 4.13 16.05
N TYR A 61 -26.17 5.00 16.20
CA TYR A 61 -26.22 6.16 17.12
C TYR A 61 -26.69 7.46 16.44
N VAL A 62 -26.74 7.49 15.10
CA VAL A 62 -26.99 8.70 14.32
C VAL A 62 -28.29 8.56 13.53
N HIS A 63 -29.06 9.65 13.42
CA HIS A 63 -30.30 9.62 12.64
C HIS A 63 -30.02 9.19 11.18
N PRO A 64 -30.84 8.31 10.57
CA PRO A 64 -30.54 7.68 9.27
C PRO A 64 -30.22 8.65 8.12
N ASN A 65 -30.84 9.82 8.11
CA ASN A 65 -30.55 10.85 7.09
C ASN A 65 -29.16 11.46 7.28
N VAL A 66 -28.79 11.76 8.52
CA VAL A 66 -27.47 12.33 8.86
C VAL A 66 -26.37 11.32 8.62
N ALA A 67 -26.59 10.03 8.91
CA ALA A 67 -25.64 8.97 8.63
C ALA A 67 -25.34 8.87 7.11
N LYS A 68 -26.37 8.91 6.28
CA LYS A 68 -26.20 8.90 4.81
C LYS A 68 -25.41 10.11 4.31
N ASP A 69 -25.73 11.30 4.81
CA ASP A 69 -25.04 12.52 4.42
C ASP A 69 -23.55 12.44 4.81
N ILE A 70 -23.24 12.00 6.04
CA ILE A 70 -21.86 11.81 6.51
C ILE A 70 -21.13 10.79 5.62
N GLY A 71 -21.76 9.64 5.32
CA GLY A 71 -21.17 8.62 4.46
C GLY A 71 -20.86 9.15 3.05
N ALA A 72 -21.77 9.94 2.49
CA ALA A 72 -21.59 10.59 1.19
C ALA A 72 -20.44 11.60 1.22
N PHE A 73 -20.33 12.43 2.27
CA PHE A 73 -19.21 13.37 2.43
C PHE A 73 -17.87 12.66 2.57
N ILE A 74 -17.80 11.53 3.31
CA ILE A 74 -16.57 10.74 3.44
C ILE A 74 -16.12 10.20 2.08
N LEU A 75 -17.02 9.55 1.33
CA LEU A 75 -16.71 9.00 0.01
C LEU A 75 -16.35 10.09 -1.00
N MET A 76 -17.06 11.22 -0.97
CA MET A 76 -16.74 12.37 -1.80
C MET A 76 -15.36 12.94 -1.46
N GLY A 77 -15.03 13.06 -0.17
CA GLY A 77 -13.73 13.55 0.29
C GLY A 77 -12.57 12.65 -0.16
N ILE A 78 -12.70 11.33 0.02
CA ILE A 78 -11.69 10.35 -0.45
C ILE A 78 -11.55 10.41 -1.97
N GLY A 79 -12.66 10.47 -2.70
CA GLY A 79 -12.66 10.57 -4.16
C GLY A 79 -12.00 11.85 -4.68
N VAL A 80 -12.32 13.00 -4.07
CA VAL A 80 -11.70 14.29 -4.41
C VAL A 80 -10.23 14.31 -4.05
N TRP A 81 -9.84 13.75 -2.89
CA TRP A 81 -8.44 13.61 -2.50
C TRP A 81 -7.64 12.78 -3.49
N ALA A 82 -8.16 11.62 -3.89
CA ALA A 82 -7.54 10.77 -4.90
C ALA A 82 -7.38 11.50 -6.25
N LEU A 83 -8.40 12.26 -6.66
CA LEU A 83 -8.35 13.05 -7.88
C LEU A 83 -7.33 14.20 -7.79
N TYR A 84 -7.32 14.90 -6.65
CA TYR A 84 -6.34 15.96 -6.37
C TYR A 84 -4.92 15.41 -6.42
N GLN A 85 -4.67 14.24 -5.83
CA GLN A 85 -3.37 13.60 -5.85
C GLN A 85 -2.88 13.27 -7.27
N LEU A 86 -3.78 12.88 -8.19
CA LEU A 86 -3.45 12.67 -9.60
C LEU A 86 -3.06 13.98 -10.31
N PHE A 87 -3.71 15.09 -9.97
CA PHE A 87 -3.36 16.40 -10.54
C PHE A 87 -2.10 17.01 -9.91
N MET A 88 -1.86 16.78 -8.62
CA MET A 88 -0.73 17.32 -7.88
C MET A 88 0.57 16.52 -8.08
N GLN A 89 0.48 15.23 -8.44
CA GLN A 89 1.64 14.48 -8.97
C GLN A 89 2.19 15.07 -10.28
N LYS A 90 1.48 16.01 -10.90
CA LYS A 90 1.97 16.81 -12.04
C LYS A 90 2.55 18.17 -11.62
N LYS A 91 2.54 18.54 -10.33
CA LYS A 91 2.83 19.89 -9.85
C LYS A 91 3.82 19.99 -8.68
N ASP A 92 4.08 18.91 -7.93
CA ASP A 92 4.95 18.93 -6.74
C ASP A 92 6.41 18.51 -7.02
N GLU A 93 7.12 19.25 -7.88
CA GLU A 93 8.60 19.32 -7.87
C GLU A 93 9.06 20.79 -8.04
N ASP A 94 8.83 21.61 -7.01
CA ASP A 94 9.67 22.72 -6.47
C ASP A 94 8.87 23.40 -5.32
N PRO A 95 9.44 23.95 -4.22
CA PRO A 95 10.86 24.23 -3.94
C PRO A 95 11.39 23.88 -2.53
N GLY A 96 12.73 23.81 -2.40
CA GLY A 96 13.42 24.21 -1.15
C GLY A 96 14.50 23.25 -0.60
N LEU A 97 15.77 23.61 -0.87
CA LEU A 97 17.00 23.46 -0.07
C LEU A 97 16.99 22.53 1.17
N ASP A 98 17.89 21.53 1.23
CA ASP A 98 19.27 21.69 1.74
C ASP A 98 20.04 20.34 1.84
N SER A 99 21.15 20.29 1.11
CA SER A 99 22.51 19.95 1.58
C SER A 99 22.83 18.62 2.31
N ASN A 100 23.75 17.88 1.68
CA ASN A 100 24.88 17.10 2.26
C ASN A 100 24.62 15.85 3.12
N ASP A 101 25.41 14.78 3.10
CA ASP A 101 26.55 14.35 2.26
C ASP A 101 26.92 12.90 2.66
N GLY A 102 27.69 12.23 1.80
CA GLY A 102 28.69 11.20 2.14
C GLY A 102 28.15 9.79 2.44
N GLU A 103 28.25 8.82 1.52
CA GLU A 103 29.46 8.01 1.24
C GLU A 103 29.91 7.14 2.42
N GLU A 104 29.79 5.82 2.27
CA GLU A 104 30.97 4.95 2.06
C GLU A 104 30.57 3.47 1.89
N SER A 105 31.15 2.90 0.83
CA SER A 105 31.38 1.48 0.53
C SER A 105 32.05 0.73 1.69
N VAL A 106 31.97 -0.60 1.84
CA VAL A 106 32.83 -1.64 1.21
C VAL A 106 32.38 -2.99 1.82
N SER A 107 31.91 -3.96 1.03
CA SER A 107 32.58 -5.23 0.63
C SER A 107 33.07 -6.21 1.72
N ALA A 108 32.69 -7.48 1.49
CA ALA A 108 33.46 -8.73 1.69
C ALA A 108 33.37 -9.55 3.00
N ALA A 109 32.83 -10.76 2.81
CA ALA A 109 33.38 -12.08 3.18
C ALA A 109 33.25 -12.64 4.63
N GLY A 110 32.67 -13.85 4.72
CA GLY A 110 33.36 -15.01 5.30
C GLY A 110 32.90 -15.60 6.65
N ARG A 111 32.21 -16.76 6.57
CA ARG A 111 32.34 -18.02 7.36
C ARG A 111 32.30 -18.07 8.91
N SER A 112 31.35 -18.88 9.41
CA SER A 112 31.39 -19.97 10.40
C SER A 112 32.34 -20.00 11.62
N GLU A 113 31.69 -20.28 12.77
CA GLU A 113 31.95 -21.33 13.79
C GLU A 113 32.68 -21.04 15.13
N ALA A 114 32.04 -21.60 16.20
CA ALA A 114 32.53 -22.13 17.48
C ALA A 114 33.12 -21.14 18.53
N SER A 115 32.50 -20.92 19.71
CA SER A 115 32.42 -21.77 20.93
C SER A 115 33.45 -21.37 21.99
N GLU A 116 33.02 -20.82 23.14
CA GLU A 116 33.46 -21.15 24.52
C GLU A 116 32.84 -20.18 25.55
N ALA A 117 32.56 -20.69 26.76
CA ALA A 117 31.95 -20.02 27.94
C ALA A 117 32.70 -20.51 29.21
N PRO A 118 32.37 -20.06 30.45
CA PRO A 118 32.25 -18.72 31.10
C PRO A 118 33.24 -18.71 32.34
N PRO A 119 33.05 -18.08 33.54
CA PRO A 119 32.03 -17.15 34.10
C PRO A 119 32.56 -15.97 34.93
N VAL A 120 31.80 -14.88 35.13
CA VAL A 120 31.61 -14.20 36.44
C VAL A 120 30.30 -13.40 36.41
N ALA A 121 29.47 -13.60 37.44
CA ALA A 121 28.19 -12.95 37.66
C ALA A 121 28.33 -11.51 38.20
N VAL A 122 27.57 -10.56 37.62
CA VAL A 122 27.11 -9.37 38.35
C VAL A 122 25.66 -9.06 37.94
N THR A 123 24.88 -8.84 38.98
CA THR A 123 23.43 -8.71 39.10
C THR A 123 22.83 -7.42 38.54
N ALA A 124 21.71 -7.60 37.83
CA ALA A 124 20.49 -6.78 37.79
C ALA A 124 20.57 -5.26 37.50
N LYS A 125 20.44 -4.92 36.21
CA LYS A 125 19.46 -3.93 35.73
C LYS A 125 19.05 -4.33 34.32
N GLU A 126 18.05 -5.20 34.21
CA GLU A 126 17.39 -5.47 32.93
C GLU A 126 16.64 -4.23 32.48
N ILE A 127 17.35 -3.32 31.83
CA ILE A 127 16.73 -2.38 30.92
C ILE A 127 16.34 -3.24 29.73
N VAL A 128 15.06 -3.57 29.65
CA VAL A 128 14.45 -4.31 28.56
C VAL A 128 14.55 -3.46 27.29
N TYR A 129 15.68 -3.53 26.61
CA TYR A 129 15.82 -3.09 25.22
C TYR A 129 15.14 -4.15 24.36
N ILE A 130 13.80 -4.16 24.35
CA ILE A 130 13.09 -4.81 23.25
C ILE A 130 13.43 -3.98 22.01
N GLU A 131 14.28 -4.52 21.14
CA GLU A 131 14.54 -3.98 19.82
C GLU A 131 13.20 -3.88 19.05
N LEU A 132 12.59 -2.69 19.02
CA LEU A 132 11.43 -2.38 18.18
C LEU A 132 11.80 -2.31 16.67
N LYS A 133 12.81 -3.06 16.21
CA LYS A 133 13.12 -3.19 14.76
C LYS A 133 11.86 -3.61 13.98
N ARG A 134 11.04 -4.52 14.53
CA ARG A 134 9.81 -4.97 13.87
C ARG A 134 8.70 -3.91 13.79
N PHE A 135 8.60 -3.02 14.79
CA PHE A 135 7.60 -1.95 14.79
C PHE A 135 8.02 -0.73 13.98
N GLY A 136 9.31 -0.39 13.98
CA GLY A 136 9.86 0.64 13.09
C GLY A 136 9.70 0.28 11.60
N LEU A 137 9.78 -1.02 11.28
CA LEU A 137 9.55 -1.57 9.95
C LEU A 137 8.09 -1.36 9.50
N VAL A 138 7.10 -1.69 10.35
CA VAL A 138 5.67 -1.46 10.07
C VAL A 138 5.37 0.02 9.80
N ILE A 139 5.97 0.92 10.59
CA ILE A 139 5.79 2.37 10.44
C ILE A 139 6.44 2.90 9.14
N GLN A 140 7.62 2.38 8.77
CA GLN A 140 8.26 2.72 7.49
C GLN A 140 7.48 2.21 6.27
N ILE A 141 6.82 1.06 6.38
CA ILE A 141 6.02 0.45 5.31
C ILE A 141 4.72 1.21 5.06
N LEU A 142 4.06 1.68 6.12
CA LEU A 142 2.95 2.62 5.98
C LEU A 142 3.36 3.92 5.27
N ARG A 143 4.65 4.28 5.33
CA ARG A 143 5.20 5.50 4.71
C ARG A 143 5.56 5.32 3.23
N LYS A 144 5.85 4.09 2.77
CA LYS A 144 6.20 3.77 1.36
C LYS A 144 5.62 2.41 0.93
N PRO A 145 4.31 2.32 0.64
CA PRO A 145 3.67 1.07 0.19
C PRO A 145 4.18 0.55 -1.17
N SER A 146 4.95 1.35 -1.90
CA SER A 146 5.52 1.05 -3.21
C SER A 146 6.81 0.19 -3.18
N ILE A 147 7.25 -0.26 -1.99
CA ILE A 147 8.40 -1.15 -1.80
C ILE A 147 8.06 -2.16 -0.69
N ALA A 148 7.18 -3.12 -1.00
CA ALA A 148 6.83 -4.22 -0.09
C ALA A 148 7.80 -5.41 -0.19
N ASP A 149 8.59 -5.49 -1.27
CA ASP A 149 9.70 -6.44 -1.42
C ASP A 149 10.90 -5.92 -0.60
N MET A 150 10.88 -6.23 0.70
CA MET A 150 11.82 -5.75 1.71
C MET A 150 13.15 -6.50 1.63
N ASP A 151 13.07 -7.80 1.38
CA ASP A 151 14.24 -8.68 1.27
C ASP A 151 14.87 -8.68 -0.12
N ARG A 152 14.27 -7.96 -1.09
CA ARG A 152 14.68 -7.89 -2.50
C ARG A 152 14.85 -9.28 -3.13
N SER A 153 14.10 -10.26 -2.63
CA SER A 153 14.13 -11.63 -3.16
C SER A 153 13.47 -11.71 -4.53
N GLY A 154 12.68 -10.70 -4.90
CA GLY A 154 11.84 -10.72 -6.10
C GLY A 154 10.59 -11.57 -5.94
N ASN A 155 10.35 -12.14 -4.75
CA ASN A 155 9.16 -12.90 -4.41
C ASN A 155 8.52 -12.35 -3.14
N ILE A 156 7.25 -11.95 -3.19
CA ILE A 156 6.57 -11.45 -1.98
C ILE A 156 6.29 -12.60 -1.02
N SER A 157 6.94 -12.57 0.15
CA SER A 157 6.75 -13.49 1.26
C SER A 157 5.39 -13.30 1.93
N ALA A 158 4.95 -14.27 2.74
CA ALA A 158 3.68 -14.17 3.47
C ALA A 158 3.62 -12.94 4.40
N TYR A 159 4.74 -12.56 5.02
CA TYR A 159 4.81 -11.39 5.91
C TYR A 159 4.77 -10.07 5.14
N GLU A 160 5.44 -9.99 3.99
CA GLU A 160 5.35 -8.80 3.12
C GLU A 160 3.96 -8.67 2.51
N ALA A 161 3.30 -9.79 2.23
CA ALA A 161 1.93 -9.84 1.76
C ALA A 161 0.93 -9.31 2.80
N THR A 162 1.08 -9.67 4.09
CA THR A 162 0.19 -9.13 5.14
C THR A 162 0.39 -7.62 5.31
N LEU A 163 1.64 -7.16 5.27
CA LEU A 163 1.98 -5.74 5.33
C LEU A 163 1.45 -4.95 4.14
N LEU A 164 1.63 -5.48 2.92
CA LEU A 164 1.10 -4.88 1.71
C LEU A 164 -0.43 -4.82 1.78
N GLY A 165 -1.08 -5.92 2.17
CA GLY A 165 -2.54 -5.97 2.33
C GLY A 165 -3.07 -4.98 3.38
N LEU A 166 -2.34 -4.76 4.47
CA LEU A 166 -2.65 -3.71 5.45
C LEU A 166 -2.56 -2.31 4.84
N ALA A 167 -1.47 -2.01 4.14
CA ALA A 167 -1.28 -0.70 3.51
C ALA A 167 -2.35 -0.41 2.45
N LEU A 168 -2.69 -1.40 1.64
CA LEU A 168 -3.71 -1.36 0.58
C LEU A 168 -5.16 -1.41 1.10
N SER A 169 -5.35 -1.59 2.41
CA SER A 169 -6.69 -1.64 3.00
C SER A 169 -7.06 -0.34 3.71
N LEU A 170 -6.11 0.58 3.88
CA LEU A 170 -6.32 1.83 4.61
C LEU A 170 -7.22 2.81 3.85
N ASP A 171 -7.09 2.87 2.53
CA ASP A 171 -8.00 3.60 1.65
C ASP A 171 -9.37 2.92 1.56
N ALA A 172 -9.39 1.58 1.46
CA ALA A 172 -10.60 0.78 1.50
C ALA A 172 -11.32 0.87 2.86
N PHE A 173 -10.60 1.15 3.95
CA PHE A 173 -11.17 1.31 5.29
C PHE A 173 -12.08 2.55 5.36
N GLY A 174 -11.66 3.68 4.80
CA GLY A 174 -12.50 4.88 4.73
C GLY A 174 -13.73 4.67 3.85
N ALA A 175 -13.54 4.05 2.68
CA ALA A 175 -14.63 3.67 1.78
C ALA A 175 -15.60 2.68 2.44
N GLY A 176 -15.10 1.77 3.28
CA GLY A 176 -15.88 0.79 4.02
C GLY A 176 -16.83 1.42 5.04
N ILE A 177 -16.34 2.37 5.85
CA ILE A 177 -17.17 3.12 6.79
C ILE A 177 -18.21 3.95 6.02
N GLY A 178 -17.79 4.67 4.98
CA GLY A 178 -18.68 5.51 4.18
C GLY A 178 -19.81 4.70 3.53
N ALA A 179 -19.49 3.53 2.97
CA ALA A 179 -20.46 2.65 2.35
C ALA A 179 -21.44 2.02 3.36
N ALA A 180 -20.98 1.63 4.56
CA ALA A 180 -21.84 1.17 5.64
C ALA A 180 -22.84 2.25 6.08
N LEU A 181 -22.39 3.51 6.18
CA LEU A 181 -23.22 4.65 6.56
C LEU A 181 -24.28 5.01 5.51
N ILE A 182 -23.99 4.79 4.23
CA ILE A 182 -24.97 4.93 3.12
C ILE A 182 -26.03 3.81 3.15
N GLY A 183 -25.76 2.71 3.86
CA GLY A 183 -26.68 1.59 4.04
C GLY A 183 -26.38 0.38 3.17
N PHE A 184 -25.14 0.24 2.67
CA PHE A 184 -24.73 -0.99 1.99
C PHE A 184 -24.59 -2.15 2.99
N THR A 185 -24.96 -3.36 2.56
CA THR A 185 -24.86 -4.56 3.39
C THR A 185 -23.39 -4.96 3.59
N PRO A 186 -22.87 -5.04 4.84
CA PRO A 186 -21.44 -5.29 5.10
C PRO A 186 -20.89 -6.56 4.45
N TRP A 187 -21.58 -7.69 4.64
CA TRP A 187 -21.13 -9.01 4.18
C TRP A 187 -21.00 -9.08 2.65
N LEU A 188 -22.03 -8.63 1.94
CA LEU A 188 -22.04 -8.65 0.48
C LEU A 188 -21.02 -7.67 -0.10
N THR A 189 -20.96 -6.46 0.46
CA THR A 189 -20.07 -5.42 -0.05
C THR A 189 -18.61 -5.78 0.18
N ALA A 190 -18.26 -6.28 1.36
CA ALA A 190 -16.89 -6.73 1.62
C ALA A 190 -16.50 -7.92 0.73
N ALA A 191 -17.38 -8.90 0.52
CA ALA A 191 -17.10 -10.02 -0.36
C ALA A 191 -16.85 -9.56 -1.80
N VAL A 192 -17.67 -8.64 -2.33
CA VAL A 192 -17.52 -8.12 -3.69
C VAL A 192 -16.27 -7.27 -3.83
N ILE A 193 -15.98 -6.35 -2.89
CA ILE A 193 -14.77 -5.53 -2.94
C ILE A 193 -13.54 -6.43 -2.86
N THR A 194 -13.48 -7.37 -1.89
CA THR A 194 -12.32 -8.26 -1.72
C THR A 194 -12.05 -9.11 -2.96
N LEU A 195 -13.11 -9.66 -3.57
CA LEU A 195 -12.98 -10.44 -4.80
C LEU A 195 -12.51 -9.55 -5.96
N SER A 196 -13.10 -8.36 -6.10
CA SER A 196 -12.74 -7.38 -7.12
C SER A 196 -11.27 -6.96 -6.98
N SER A 197 -10.81 -6.62 -5.77
CA SER A 197 -9.43 -6.22 -5.50
C SER A 197 -8.45 -7.34 -5.81
N GLY A 198 -8.78 -8.58 -5.46
CA GLY A 198 -7.95 -9.74 -5.81
C GLY A 198 -7.82 -9.95 -7.32
N ILE A 199 -8.93 -9.80 -8.06
CA ILE A 199 -8.94 -9.87 -9.53
C ILE A 199 -8.12 -8.72 -10.13
N PHE A 200 -8.30 -7.50 -9.63
CA PHE A 200 -7.61 -6.30 -10.10
C PHE A 200 -6.11 -6.36 -9.83
N LEU A 201 -5.70 -6.81 -8.65
CA LEU A 201 -4.30 -7.05 -8.32
C LEU A 201 -3.68 -8.09 -9.25
N GLY A 202 -4.34 -9.24 -9.43
CA GLY A 202 -3.89 -10.30 -10.33
C GLY A 202 -3.79 -9.84 -11.80
N PHE A 203 -4.77 -9.06 -12.25
CA PHE A 203 -4.78 -8.49 -13.60
C PHE A 203 -3.70 -7.43 -13.78
N GLY A 204 -3.52 -6.55 -12.79
CA GLY A 204 -2.45 -5.56 -12.74
C GLY A 204 -1.08 -6.22 -12.81
N LEU A 205 -0.86 -7.30 -12.06
CA LEU A 205 0.38 -8.09 -12.13
C LEU A 205 0.62 -8.63 -13.53
N ARG A 206 -0.38 -9.29 -14.15
CA ARG A 206 -0.24 -9.84 -15.52
C ARG A 206 0.07 -8.76 -16.55
N ILE A 207 -0.61 -7.61 -16.47
CA ILE A 207 -0.35 -6.46 -17.33
C ILE A 207 1.07 -5.96 -17.09
N GLY A 208 1.46 -5.71 -15.84
CA GLY A 208 2.79 -5.26 -15.47
C GLY A 208 3.87 -6.20 -16.01
N PHE A 209 3.74 -7.50 -15.81
CA PHE A 209 4.69 -8.49 -16.34
C PHE A 209 4.76 -8.49 -17.86
N ARG A 210 3.61 -8.43 -18.54
CA ARG A 210 3.54 -8.44 -20.02
C ARG A 210 4.18 -7.19 -20.63
N TYR A 211 4.02 -6.03 -20.00
CA TYR A 211 4.62 -4.78 -20.47
C TYR A 211 6.05 -4.55 -19.94
N ALA A 212 6.49 -5.27 -18.90
CA ALA A 212 7.86 -5.20 -18.36
C ALA A 212 8.94 -5.60 -19.38
N GLU A 213 8.59 -6.42 -20.37
CA GLU A 213 9.52 -6.87 -21.42
C GLU A 213 9.67 -5.85 -22.57
N MET A 214 8.72 -4.92 -22.68
CA MET A 214 8.80 -3.87 -23.68
C MET A 214 9.90 -2.88 -23.29
N LYS A 215 10.99 -2.83 -24.07
CA LYS A 215 12.16 -1.96 -23.83
C LYS A 215 11.81 -0.50 -23.58
N TRP A 216 10.68 -0.01 -24.11
CA TRP A 216 10.19 1.36 -23.92
C TRP A 216 9.69 1.64 -22.50
N VAL A 217 9.05 0.68 -21.83
CA VAL A 217 8.54 0.83 -20.47
C VAL A 217 9.67 0.83 -19.43
N ARG A 218 10.75 0.07 -19.69
CA ARG A 218 11.98 0.13 -18.88
C ARG A 218 12.73 1.46 -19.05
N ARG A 219 12.63 2.11 -20.23
CA ARG A 219 13.15 3.48 -20.44
C ARG A 219 12.28 4.55 -19.77
N LEU A 220 10.98 4.31 -19.63
CA LEU A 220 10.06 5.18 -18.88
C LEU A 220 10.44 5.31 -17.38
N SER A 221 11.10 4.30 -16.80
CA SER A 221 11.66 4.42 -15.43
C SER A 221 12.81 5.44 -15.32
N VAL A 222 13.43 5.82 -16.45
CA VAL A 222 14.49 6.84 -16.53
C VAL A 222 13.89 8.23 -16.84
N LEU A 223 12.60 8.29 -17.16
CA LEU A 223 11.92 9.52 -17.58
C LEU A 223 11.92 10.61 -16.49
N PRO A 224 11.73 10.31 -15.19
CA PRO A 224 11.88 11.33 -14.14
C PRO A 224 13.30 11.93 -14.13
N GLY A 225 14.34 11.10 -14.24
CA GLY A 225 15.72 11.58 -14.28
C GLY A 225 16.05 12.40 -15.54
N PHE A 226 15.54 11.99 -16.70
CA PHE A 226 15.72 12.76 -17.94
C PHE A 226 15.00 14.11 -17.91
N VAL A 227 13.78 14.15 -17.35
CA VAL A 227 13.02 15.39 -17.17
C VAL A 227 13.74 16.34 -16.20
N LEU A 228 14.29 15.84 -15.09
CA LEU A 228 15.12 16.63 -14.17
C LEU A 228 16.37 17.21 -14.83
N ILE A 229 17.07 16.42 -15.67
CA ILE A 229 18.25 16.89 -16.40
C ILE A 229 17.88 17.99 -17.41
N VAL A 230 16.83 17.79 -18.20
CA VAL A 230 16.38 18.80 -19.19
C VAL A 230 15.91 20.07 -18.50
N MET A 231 15.17 19.96 -17.39
CA MET A 231 14.72 21.10 -16.59
C MET A 231 15.90 21.85 -15.95
N GLY A 232 16.92 21.14 -15.46
CA GLY A 232 18.15 21.73 -14.93
C GLY A 232 18.94 22.51 -15.99
N ILE A 233 19.05 21.97 -17.20
CA ILE A 233 19.73 22.65 -18.32
C ILE A 233 18.93 23.88 -18.77
N MET A 234 17.60 23.79 -18.87
CA MET A 234 16.74 24.92 -19.24
C MET A 234 16.78 26.08 -18.25
N LYS A 235 17.12 25.84 -16.98
CA LYS A 235 17.23 26.88 -15.96
C LYS A 235 18.61 27.56 -15.93
N LEU A 236 19.60 26.98 -16.61
CA LEU A 236 20.99 27.43 -16.64
C LEU A 236 21.32 28.22 -17.94
N LEU A 237 20.48 28.09 -18.96
CA LEU A 237 20.45 28.91 -20.18
C LEU A 237 19.54 30.13 -20.01
#